data_AF-A0A8C6ZI75-F1
#
_entry.id   AF-A0A8C6ZI75-F1
#
_cell.length_a   1.000
_cell.length_b   1.000
_cell.length_c   1.000
_cell.angle_alpha   90.00
_cell.angle_beta   90.00
_cell.angle_gamma   90.00
#
_symmetry.space_group_name_H-M   'P 1'
#
loop_
_entity.id
_entity.type
_entity.pdbx_description
1 polymer ?
#
loop_
_entity_poly.entity_id
_entity_poly.type
_entity_poly.pdbx_seq_one_letter_code
_entity_poly.pdbx_strand_id
1 'polypeptide(L)'
;PAPSHCHAPERNSQALCRACPCALLTDERDRVQKKTFTKWVNKHLMKVRKHINDLYEDLRDGHNLISLLEVLSGVKLPREKGRMRFHRLQNVQIALDFLKQRQVRAGFWVL
;
A
#
# COMPACT_ATOMS: atom_id res chain seq x y z
N PRO A 1 -6.73 5.09 -33.23
CA PRO A 1 -5.95 6.33 -32.99
C PRO A 1 -5.66 6.51 -31.50
N ALA A 2 -4.41 6.24 -31.08
CA ALA A 2 -3.94 6.51 -29.72
C ALA A 2 -3.80 8.02 -29.49
N PRO A 3 -4.04 8.56 -28.27
CA PRO A 3 -3.77 9.95 -28.00
C PRO A 3 -2.26 10.16 -27.92
N SER A 4 -1.82 11.19 -28.64
CA SER A 4 -0.48 11.75 -28.73
C SER A 4 0.22 11.84 -27.37
N HIS A 5 1.42 11.25 -27.32
CA HIS A 5 2.37 11.34 -26.21
C HIS A 5 2.53 12.78 -25.72
N CYS A 6 2.28 12.99 -24.43
CA CYS A 6 2.63 14.21 -23.74
C CYS A 6 4.16 14.27 -23.57
N HIS A 7 4.84 15.04 -24.42
CA HIS A 7 6.25 15.40 -24.23
C HIS A 7 6.36 16.51 -23.17
N ALA A 8 7.06 16.23 -22.07
CA ALA A 8 7.43 17.25 -21.09
C ALA A 8 8.73 17.95 -21.54
N PRO A 9 8.84 19.30 -21.47
CA PRO A 9 10.11 19.98 -21.70
C PRO A 9 11.00 19.90 -20.45
N GLU A 10 12.31 19.78 -20.70
CA GLU A 10 13.36 19.70 -19.68
C GLU A 10 13.57 21.04 -18.94
N ARG A 11 13.92 20.92 -17.65
CA ARG A 11 14.59 21.92 -16.80
C ARG A 11 13.79 23.16 -16.38
N ASN A 12 12.54 23.02 -15.90
CA ASN A 12 12.04 23.73 -14.69
C ASN A 12 10.68 23.16 -14.22
N SER A 13 10.57 21.83 -14.12
CA SER A 13 9.34 21.08 -14.42
C SER A 13 8.59 20.50 -13.22
N GLN A 14 8.34 21.27 -12.16
CA GLN A 14 7.43 20.81 -11.08
C GLN A 14 6.13 21.60 -10.94
N ALA A 15 6.12 22.90 -11.22
CA ALA A 15 4.92 23.72 -11.05
C ALA A 15 3.94 23.62 -12.23
N LEU A 16 4.44 23.56 -13.47
CA LEU A 16 3.60 23.53 -14.69
C LEU A 16 2.95 22.16 -14.96
N CYS A 17 3.52 21.05 -14.45
CA CYS A 17 3.02 19.70 -14.70
C CYS A 17 1.68 19.39 -14.01
N ARG A 18 1.30 20.15 -12.97
CA ARG A 18 0.09 19.89 -12.17
C ARG A 18 -1.21 20.37 -12.83
N ALA A 19 -1.15 21.27 -13.80
CA ALA A 19 -2.33 21.84 -14.44
C ALA A 19 -2.73 21.13 -15.76
N CYS A 20 -1.94 20.15 -16.21
CA CYS A 20 -2.29 19.38 -17.40
C CYS A 20 -3.50 18.48 -17.10
N PRO A 21 -4.54 18.43 -17.96
CA PRO A 21 -5.70 17.56 -17.78
C PRO A 21 -5.34 16.10 -17.53
N CYS A 22 -4.27 15.59 -18.15
CA CYS A 22 -3.76 14.24 -17.89
C CYS A 22 -3.28 14.06 -16.44
N ALA A 23 -2.56 15.05 -15.89
CA ALA A 23 -2.04 15.02 -14.52
C ALA A 23 -3.15 15.14 -13.46
N LEU A 24 -4.19 15.92 -13.73
CA LEU A 24 -5.37 16.02 -12.86
C LEU A 24 -6.19 14.72 -12.88
N LEU A 25 -6.30 14.06 -14.05
CA LEU A 25 -6.95 12.76 -14.17
C LEU A 25 -6.17 11.65 -13.48
N THR A 26 -4.83 11.67 -13.52
CA THR A 26 -4.00 10.72 -12.76
C THR A 26 -4.11 10.97 -11.26
N ASP A 27 -4.08 12.23 -10.81
CA ASP A 27 -4.22 12.58 -9.39
C ASP A 27 -5.59 12.16 -8.84
N GLU A 28 -6.68 12.42 -9.58
CA GLU A 28 -8.01 11.98 -9.15
C GLU A 28 -8.15 10.45 -9.18
N ARG A 29 -7.56 9.77 -10.17
CA ARG A 29 -7.52 8.29 -10.20
C ARG A 29 -6.76 7.73 -8.99
N ASP A 30 -5.59 8.28 -8.68
CA ASP A 30 -4.77 7.89 -7.53
C ASP A 30 -5.50 8.16 -6.21
N ARG A 31 -6.20 9.28 -6.12
CA ARG A 31 -7.01 9.65 -4.94
C ARG A 31 -8.21 8.71 -4.75
N VAL A 32 -8.91 8.36 -5.83
CA VAL A 32 -10.02 7.41 -5.81
C VAL A 32 -9.53 6.01 -5.44
N GLN A 33 -8.40 5.57 -6.02
CA GLN A 33 -7.79 4.28 -5.69
C GLN A 33 -7.36 4.22 -4.22
N LYS A 34 -6.65 5.25 -3.73
CA LYS A 34 -6.25 5.36 -2.31
C LYS A 34 -7.49 5.29 -1.41
N LYS A 35 -8.53 6.08 -1.69
CA LYS A 35 -9.76 6.10 -0.89
C LYS A 35 -10.48 4.75 -0.87
N THR A 36 -10.55 4.09 -2.03
CA THR A 36 -11.17 2.77 -2.15
C THR A 36 -10.39 1.72 -1.36
N PHE A 37 -9.06 1.73 -1.49
CA PHE A 37 -8.22 0.80 -0.76
C PHE A 37 -8.24 1.07 0.74
N THR A 38 -8.17 2.32 1.20
CA THR A 38 -8.32 2.68 2.62
C THR A 38 -9.64 2.18 3.20
N LYS A 39 -10.76 2.36 2.49
CA LYS A 39 -12.06 1.81 2.93
C LYS A 39 -12.04 0.29 3.04
N TRP A 40 -11.44 -0.39 2.06
CA TRP A 40 -11.31 -1.85 2.07
C TRP A 40 -10.44 -2.33 3.24
N VAL A 41 -9.32 -1.66 3.52
CA VAL A 41 -8.46 -1.97 4.68
C VAL A 41 -9.23 -1.78 5.98
N ASN A 42 -9.93 -0.66 6.14
CA ASN A 42 -10.73 -0.39 7.35
C ASN A 42 -11.85 -1.42 7.54
N LYS A 43 -12.53 -1.87 6.47
CA LYS A 43 -13.53 -2.94 6.57
C LYS A 43 -12.99 -4.21 7.24
N HIS A 44 -11.71 -4.54 7.02
CA HIS A 44 -11.07 -5.70 7.65
C HIS A 44 -10.50 -5.38 9.02
N LEU A 45 -9.83 -4.24 9.20
CA LEU A 45 -9.23 -3.84 10.48
C LEU A 45 -10.27 -3.61 11.59
N MET A 46 -11.49 -3.22 11.24
CA MET A 46 -12.58 -3.09 12.21
C MET A 46 -12.92 -4.41 12.93
N LYS A 47 -12.67 -5.57 12.31
CA LYS A 47 -12.83 -6.89 12.94
C LYS A 47 -11.90 -7.10 14.15
N VAL A 48 -10.82 -6.34 14.22
CA VAL A 48 -9.84 -6.33 15.33
C VAL A 48 -9.76 -4.97 16.02
N ARG A 49 -10.83 -4.16 15.91
CA ARG A 49 -10.96 -2.82 16.53
C ARG A 49 -9.82 -1.86 16.18
N LYS A 50 -9.34 -1.91 14.94
CA LYS A 50 -8.32 -0.99 14.39
C LYS A 50 -8.89 -0.17 13.23
N HIS A 51 -8.32 1.00 13.02
CA HIS A 51 -8.71 1.93 11.96
C HIS A 51 -7.48 2.71 11.49
N ILE A 52 -7.43 3.02 10.19
CA ILE A 52 -6.42 3.87 9.57
C ILE A 52 -7.06 5.09 8.91
N ASN A 53 -6.39 6.23 9.00
CA ASN A 53 -6.79 7.51 8.44
C ASN A 53 -5.95 7.85 7.20
N ASP A 54 -4.63 7.65 7.27
CA ASP A 54 -3.73 7.78 6.13
C ASP A 54 -3.07 6.43 5.82
N LEU A 55 -3.31 5.96 4.60
CA LEU A 55 -2.82 4.66 4.15
C LEU A 55 -1.30 4.49 4.27
N TYR A 56 -0.53 5.52 3.93
CA TYR A 56 0.93 5.42 3.90
C TYR A 56 1.49 5.56 5.31
N GLU A 57 1.00 6.53 6.07
CA GLU A 57 1.48 6.78 7.42
C GLU A 57 1.07 5.69 8.41
N ASP A 58 -0.13 5.14 8.29
CA ASP A 58 -0.63 4.17 9.27
C ASP A 58 -0.20 2.73 8.97
N LEU A 59 0.32 2.46 7.76
CA LEU A 59 0.87 1.15 7.40
C LEU A 59 2.40 1.08 7.49
N ARG A 60 3.11 2.22 7.47
CA ARG A 60 4.59 2.29 7.35
C ARG A 60 5.36 1.57 8.46
N ASP A 61 4.79 1.42 9.65
CA ASP A 61 5.45 0.79 10.79
C ASP A 61 5.24 -0.73 10.86
N GLY A 62 4.42 -1.26 9.93
CA GLY A 62 4.09 -2.67 9.80
C GLY A 62 2.99 -3.16 10.74
N HIS A 63 2.57 -2.41 11.77
CA HIS A 63 1.61 -2.95 12.75
C HIS A 63 0.22 -3.19 12.15
N ASN A 64 -0.32 -2.22 11.45
CA ASN A 64 -1.64 -2.37 10.82
C ASN A 64 -1.57 -3.33 9.62
N LEU A 65 -0.44 -3.36 8.91
CA LEU A 65 -0.20 -4.30 7.82
C LEU A 65 -0.24 -5.76 8.30
N ILE A 66 0.50 -6.09 9.37
CA ILE A 66 0.45 -7.42 9.99
C ILE A 66 -0.99 -7.76 10.40
N SER A 67 -1.69 -6.83 11.06
CA SER A 67 -3.07 -7.08 11.53
C SER A 67 -4.04 -7.37 10.38
N LEU A 68 -3.90 -6.66 9.27
CA LEU A 68 -4.67 -6.89 8.05
C LEU A 68 -4.40 -8.30 7.49
N LEU A 69 -3.14 -8.71 7.41
CA LEU A 69 -2.75 -10.05 6.95
C LEU A 69 -3.28 -11.15 7.86
N GLU A 70 -3.25 -10.95 9.19
CA GLU A 70 -3.83 -11.89 10.15
C GLU A 70 -5.34 -12.06 9.93
N VAL A 71 -6.07 -10.96 9.71
CA VAL A 71 -7.52 -10.98 9.44
C VAL A 71 -7.84 -11.66 8.10
N LEU A 72 -7.06 -11.39 7.06
CA LEU A 72 -7.30 -11.95 5.72
C LEU A 72 -6.96 -13.44 5.64
N SER A 73 -5.90 -13.87 6.33
CA SER A 73 -5.39 -15.23 6.24
C SER A 73 -5.88 -16.15 7.35
N GLY A 74 -6.42 -15.61 8.45
CA GLY A 74 -6.74 -16.35 9.66
C GLY A 74 -5.52 -16.84 10.45
N VAL A 75 -4.30 -16.47 10.05
CA VAL A 75 -3.05 -16.93 10.67
C VAL A 75 -2.42 -15.81 11.50
N LYS A 76 -1.99 -16.14 12.71
CA LYS A 76 -1.25 -15.21 13.58
C LYS A 76 0.19 -15.04 13.12
N LEU A 77 0.67 -13.80 13.13
CA LEU A 77 2.01 -13.44 12.68
C LEU A 77 2.85 -12.92 13.86
N PRO A 78 4.18 -13.14 13.84
CA PRO A 78 5.07 -12.55 14.83
C PRO A 78 5.05 -11.03 14.73
N ARG A 79 5.39 -10.35 15.83
CA ARG A 79 5.32 -8.89 15.92
C ARG A 79 6.33 -8.36 16.93
N GLU A 80 7.27 -7.57 16.42
CA GLU A 80 8.23 -6.86 17.25
C GLU A 80 7.56 -5.73 18.02
N LYS A 81 8.01 -5.55 19.27
CA LYS A 81 7.55 -4.48 20.15
C LYS A 81 8.66 -3.43 20.28
N GLY A 82 8.33 -2.17 20.06
CA GLY A 82 9.25 -1.06 20.30
C GLY A 82 9.08 0.06 19.29
N ARG A 83 9.64 1.23 19.62
CA ARG A 83 9.44 2.46 18.83
C ARG A 83 10.59 2.79 17.87
N MET A 84 11.74 2.11 18.02
CA MET A 84 12.92 2.27 17.17
C MET A 84 12.65 1.89 15.72
N ARG A 85 13.41 2.48 14.79
CA ARG A 85 13.32 2.21 13.35
C ARG A 85 13.50 0.72 13.03
N PHE A 86 14.41 0.05 13.73
CA PHE A 86 14.67 -1.39 13.56
C PHE A 86 13.39 -2.23 13.73
N HIS A 87 12.64 -2.06 14.82
CA HIS A 87 11.40 -2.81 15.05
C HIS A 87 10.35 -2.56 13.97
N ARG A 88 10.23 -1.31 13.50
CA ARG A 88 9.29 -0.96 12.41
C ARG A 88 9.66 -1.68 11.12
N LEU A 89 10.94 -1.64 10.74
CA LEU A 89 11.43 -2.35 9.56
C LEU A 89 11.22 -3.86 9.69
N GLN A 90 11.48 -4.42 10.87
CA GLN A 90 11.29 -5.84 11.12
C GLN A 90 9.81 -6.26 11.00
N ASN A 91 8.88 -5.46 11.50
CA ASN A 91 7.45 -5.71 11.34
C ASN A 91 7.01 -5.66 9.87
N VAL A 92 7.54 -4.72 9.08
CA VAL A 92 7.30 -4.68 7.63
C VAL A 92 7.88 -5.92 6.95
N GLN A 93 9.11 -6.32 7.31
CA GLN A 93 9.79 -7.49 6.76
C GLN A 93 8.98 -8.77 7.00
N ILE A 94 8.49 -8.99 8.23
CA ILE A 94 7.62 -10.12 8.59
C ILE A 94 6.39 -10.19 7.66
N ALA A 95 5.72 -9.05 7.45
CA ALA A 95 4.55 -8.98 6.58
C ALA A 95 4.89 -9.32 5.12
N LEU A 96 6.01 -8.79 4.61
CA LEU A 96 6.47 -9.06 3.24
C LEU A 96 6.87 -10.52 3.04
N ASP A 97 7.57 -11.12 3.99
CA ASP A 97 7.98 -12.52 3.90
C ASP A 97 6.77 -13.47 3.94
N PHE A 98 5.76 -13.15 4.75
CA PHE A 98 4.50 -13.88 4.75
C PHE A 98 3.80 -13.84 3.38
N LEU A 99 3.75 -12.66 2.75
CA LEU A 99 3.18 -12.50 1.41
C LEU A 99 3.96 -13.30 0.36
N LYS A 100 5.31 -13.24 0.40
CA LYS A 100 6.18 -14.00 -0.51
C LYS A 100 5.93 -15.51 -0.37
N GLN A 101 5.92 -16.05 0.85
CA GLN A 101 5.68 -17.48 1.07
C GLN A 101 4.34 -17.94 0.49
N ARG A 102 3.29 -17.12 0.58
CA ARG A 102 1.97 -17.45 0.02
C ARG A 102 1.89 -17.26 -1.49
N GLN A 103 2.55 -16.25 -2.05
CA GLN A 103 2.64 -16.11 -3.51
C GLN A 103 3.48 -17.24 -4.14
N VAL A 104 4.59 -17.62 -3.51
CA VAL A 104 5.40 -18.77 -3.96
C VAL A 104 4.59 -20.06 -3.88
N ARG A 105 3.75 -20.24 -2.84
CA ARG A 105 2.79 -21.37 -2.79
C ARG A 105 1.73 -21.33 -3.89
N ALA A 106 1.33 -20.17 -4.39
CA ALA A 106 0.40 -20.06 -5.51
C ALA A 106 1.09 -20.28 -6.87
N GLY A 107 2.38 -19.95 -6.99
CA GLY A 107 3.18 -20.17 -8.20
C GLY A 107 3.73 -21.60 -8.36
N PHE A 108 3.85 -22.38 -7.27
CA PHE A 108 4.40 -23.74 -7.32
C PHE A 108 3.46 -24.78 -7.97
N TRP A 109 2.19 -24.43 -8.23
CA TRP A 109 1.21 -25.28 -8.92
C TRP A 109 1.08 -24.99 -10.42
N VAL A 110 1.95 -24.13 -10.97
CA VAL A 110 1.94 -23.75 -12.40
C VAL A 110 3.10 -24.42 -13.17
N LEU A 111 3.64 -25.53 -12.67
CA LEU A 111 4.62 -26.38 -13.36
C LEU A 111 4.17 -27.83 -13.35
#